data_AF-A0A2V5MQQ5-F1
#
_entry.id   AF-A0A2V5MQQ5-F1
#
_cell.length_a   1.000
_cell.length_b   1.000
_cell.length_c   1.000
_cell.angle_alpha   90.00
_cell.angle_beta   90.00
_cell.angle_gamma   90.00
#
_symmetry.space_group_name_H-M   'P 1'
#
loop_
_entity.id
_entity.type
_entity.pdbx_description
1 polymer ?
#
loop_
_entity_poly.entity_id
_entity_poly.type
_entity_poly.pdbx_seq_one_letter_code
_entity_poly.pdbx_strand_id
1 'polypeptide(L)'
;MEDRHWWSKYIISFFLLFWFGLTILVCFNAVVFGETLAGIAEVNWQLKIPLQEWVAALNLPLTAIALIILALGLYLLTPENYLTMRQALPGAILFAVGWLAVTKLFQLYVAKYDRYNPTYHALASIIILLTWMYLTCLLLLLGGKLNAILRREQDGAIQNTASAPQPA
;
A
#
# COMPACT_ATOMS: atom_id res chain seq x y z
N MET A 1 -3.02 -25.72 29.23
CA MET A 1 -1.72 -25.66 28.52
C MET A 1 -1.86 -24.66 27.38
N GLU A 2 -2.25 -23.45 27.73
CA GLU A 2 -2.12 -22.27 26.88
C GLU A 2 -0.78 -21.62 27.26
N ASP A 3 -0.32 -20.56 26.58
CA ASP A 3 0.84 -19.73 26.97
C ASP A 3 2.18 -19.91 26.24
N ARG A 4 2.34 -20.83 25.28
CA ARG A 4 3.58 -20.85 24.44
C ARG A 4 3.53 -19.96 23.19
N HIS A 5 2.34 -19.54 22.78
CA HIS A 5 2.13 -18.78 21.53
C HIS A 5 2.01 -17.26 21.69
N TRP A 6 2.03 -16.71 22.91
CA TRP A 6 1.96 -15.25 23.10
C TRP A 6 3.22 -14.57 22.55
N TRP A 7 4.41 -15.07 22.92
CA TRP A 7 5.69 -14.51 22.49
C TRP A 7 5.95 -14.65 20.97
N SER A 8 5.55 -15.79 20.40
CA SER A 8 5.63 -16.03 18.94
C SER A 8 4.78 -15.03 18.16
N LYS A 9 3.62 -14.63 18.69
CA LYS A 9 2.76 -13.61 18.04
C LYS A 9 3.42 -12.23 18.04
N TYR A 10 4.11 -11.80 19.11
CA TYR A 10 4.83 -10.52 19.09
C TYR A 10 6.01 -10.52 18.12
N ILE A 11 6.74 -11.62 18.05
CA ILE A 11 7.87 -11.75 17.11
C ILE A 11 7.38 -11.71 15.66
N ILE A 12 6.29 -12.41 15.35
CA ILE A 12 5.68 -12.38 14.02
C ILE A 12 5.19 -10.96 13.69
N SER A 13 4.50 -10.28 14.62
CA SER A 13 4.06 -8.90 14.44
C SER A 13 5.24 -7.93 14.25
N PHE A 14 6.33 -8.12 14.97
CA PHE A 14 7.52 -7.29 14.87
C PHE A 14 8.23 -7.47 13.52
N PHE A 15 8.43 -8.73 13.10
CA PHE A 15 8.99 -9.03 11.77
C PHE A 15 8.07 -8.56 10.65
N LEU A 16 6.76 -8.69 10.81
CA LEU A 16 5.79 -8.20 9.84
C LEU A 16 5.83 -6.67 9.73
N LEU A 17 5.92 -5.95 10.85
CA LEU A 17 6.05 -4.49 10.86
C LEU A 17 7.34 -4.05 10.16
N PHE A 18 8.44 -4.74 10.44
CA PHE A 18 9.73 -4.43 9.82
C PHE A 18 9.72 -4.71 8.32
N TRP A 19 9.20 -5.88 7.90
CA TRP A 19 9.03 -6.24 6.50
C TRP A 19 8.09 -5.28 5.77
N PHE A 20 7.00 -4.87 6.43
CA PHE A 20 6.03 -3.93 5.90
C PHE A 20 6.64 -2.54 5.69
N GLY A 21 7.31 -2.02 6.71
CA GLY A 21 7.99 -0.72 6.67
C GLY A 21 9.09 -0.69 5.61
N LEU A 22 9.91 -1.75 5.54
CA LEU A 22 10.96 -1.86 4.53
C LEU A 22 10.38 -1.92 3.11
N THR A 23 9.33 -2.71 2.90
CA THR A 23 8.69 -2.84 1.58
C THR A 23 8.07 -1.52 1.13
N ILE A 24 7.38 -0.80 2.02
CA ILE A 24 6.84 0.54 1.71
C ILE A 24 7.94 1.52 1.38
N LEU A 25 9.04 1.52 2.15
CA LEU A 25 10.14 2.46 1.95
C LEU A 25 10.84 2.20 0.61
N VAL A 26 11.06 0.93 0.26
CA VAL A 26 11.63 0.52 -1.04
C VAL A 26 10.69 0.88 -2.18
N CYS A 27 9.38 0.59 -2.05
CA CYS A 27 8.40 0.95 -3.08
C CYS A 27 8.32 2.46 -3.27
N PHE A 28 8.28 3.24 -2.20
CA PHE A 28 8.26 4.70 -2.27
C PHE A 28 9.50 5.24 -2.99
N ASN A 29 10.69 4.76 -2.64
CA ASN A 29 11.92 5.16 -3.31
C ASN A 29 11.92 4.76 -4.78
N ALA A 30 11.45 3.55 -5.10
CA ALA A 30 11.34 3.10 -6.48
C ALA A 30 10.38 3.97 -7.29
N VAL A 31 9.18 4.29 -6.79
CA VAL A 31 8.21 5.13 -7.52
C VAL A 31 8.70 6.57 -7.67
N VAL A 32 9.21 7.18 -6.60
CA VAL A 32 9.56 8.61 -6.59
C VAL A 32 10.91 8.85 -7.28
N PHE A 33 11.93 8.05 -6.98
CA PHE A 33 13.27 8.26 -7.52
C PHE A 33 13.57 7.44 -8.77
N GLY A 34 12.83 6.36 -9.05
CA GLY A 34 13.08 5.50 -10.21
C GLY A 34 12.96 6.24 -11.56
N GLU A 35 11.98 7.15 -11.67
CA GLU A 35 11.82 7.98 -12.88
C GLU A 35 12.96 9.00 -13.01
N THR A 36 13.40 9.61 -11.91
CA THR A 36 14.51 10.58 -11.92
C THR A 36 15.86 9.92 -12.24
N LEU A 37 16.11 8.72 -11.71
CA LEU A 37 17.36 7.98 -11.97
C LEU A 37 17.43 7.52 -13.42
N ALA A 38 16.31 7.09 -14.01
CA ALA A 38 16.24 6.72 -15.42
C ALA A 38 16.52 7.92 -16.33
N GLY A 39 15.95 9.10 -16.04
CA GLY A 39 16.21 10.32 -16.81
C GLY A 39 17.67 10.81 -16.71
N ILE A 40 18.30 10.71 -15.54
CA ILE A 40 19.73 11.05 -15.38
C ILE A 40 20.62 10.08 -16.16
N ALA A 41 20.28 8.80 -16.19
CA ALA A 41 21.03 7.79 -16.94
C ALA A 41 20.93 8.00 -18.47
N GLU A 42 19.75 8.36 -18.98
CA GLU A 42 19.56 8.69 -20.40
C GLU A 42 20.41 9.87 -20.85
N VAL A 43 20.45 10.94 -20.04
CA VAL A 43 21.22 12.16 -20.34
C VAL A 43 22.73 11.90 -20.27
N ASN A 44 23.21 11.16 -19.27
CA ASN A 44 24.65 10.89 -19.11
C ASN A 44 25.21 9.90 -20.15
N TRP A 45 24.41 8.92 -20.59
CA TRP A 45 24.88 7.89 -21.51
C TRP A 45 24.47 8.10 -22.98
N GLN A 46 23.75 9.20 -23.28
CA GLN A 46 23.24 9.51 -24.63
C GLN A 46 22.49 8.35 -25.29
N LEU A 47 21.73 7.59 -24.52
CA LEU A 47 20.94 6.48 -25.05
C LEU A 47 19.70 7.02 -25.77
N LYS A 48 19.52 6.67 -27.05
CA LYS A 48 18.31 6.98 -27.85
C LYS A 48 17.06 6.19 -27.46
N ILE A 49 17.13 5.38 -26.42
CA ILE A 49 16.05 4.49 -25.95
C ILE A 49 15.31 5.25 -24.84
N PRO A 50 13.97 5.38 -24.90
CA PRO A 50 13.18 6.01 -23.83
C PRO A 50 13.06 5.09 -22.62
N LEU A 51 14.19 4.79 -21.97
CA LEU A 51 14.31 4.04 -20.73
C LEU A 51 13.40 4.59 -19.63
N GLN A 52 13.20 5.91 -19.57
CA GLN A 52 12.32 6.56 -18.61
C GLN A 52 10.87 6.10 -18.76
N GLU A 53 10.39 5.93 -20.01
CA GLU A 53 9.03 5.45 -20.28
C GLU A 53 8.90 3.95 -19.96
N TRP A 54 9.90 3.14 -20.31
CA TRP A 54 9.91 1.70 -20.01
C TRP A 54 10.01 1.43 -18.50
N VAL A 55 10.85 2.18 -17.79
CA VAL A 55 10.99 2.09 -16.33
C VAL A 55 9.71 2.56 -15.66
N ALA A 56 9.11 3.68 -16.08
CA ALA A 56 7.83 4.12 -15.55
C ALA A 56 6.71 3.08 -15.78
N ALA A 57 6.67 2.51 -16.99
CA ALA A 57 5.69 1.50 -17.37
C ALA A 57 5.83 0.16 -16.63
N LEU A 58 7.05 -0.24 -16.26
CA LEU A 58 7.30 -1.46 -15.48
C LEU A 58 7.20 -1.23 -13.97
N ASN A 59 7.59 -0.05 -13.50
CA ASN A 59 7.59 0.30 -12.08
C ASN A 59 6.16 0.40 -11.54
N LEU A 60 5.25 1.00 -12.30
CA LEU A 60 3.84 1.17 -11.91
C LEU A 60 3.12 -0.18 -11.62
N PRO A 61 3.11 -1.18 -12.53
CA PRO A 61 2.49 -2.47 -12.26
C PRO A 61 3.25 -3.27 -11.19
N LEU A 62 4.58 -3.21 -11.15
CA LEU A 62 5.37 -3.93 -10.16
C LEU A 62 5.08 -3.42 -8.74
N THR A 63 4.99 -2.10 -8.56
CA THR A 63 4.65 -1.51 -7.26
C THR A 63 3.19 -1.72 -6.90
N ALA A 64 2.26 -1.67 -7.86
CA ALA A 64 0.87 -2.06 -7.61
C ALA A 64 0.77 -3.50 -7.07
N ILE A 65 1.46 -4.45 -7.71
CA ILE A 65 1.49 -5.85 -7.28
C ILE A 65 2.12 -5.98 -5.89
N ALA A 66 3.26 -5.31 -5.65
CA ALA A 66 3.92 -5.34 -4.34
C ALA A 66 3.01 -4.79 -3.21
N LEU A 67 2.30 -3.70 -3.46
CA LEU A 67 1.35 -3.10 -2.49
C LEU A 67 0.13 -4.00 -2.25
N ILE A 68 -0.35 -4.70 -3.27
CA ILE A 68 -1.43 -5.68 -3.12
C ILE A 68 -0.96 -6.85 -2.25
N ILE A 69 0.24 -7.41 -2.51
CA ILE A 69 0.82 -8.49 -1.70
C ILE A 69 1.03 -8.03 -0.26
N LEU A 70 1.51 -6.81 -0.08
CA LEU A 70 1.72 -6.18 1.22
C LEU A 70 0.43 -6.05 2.02
N ALA A 71 -0.62 -5.49 1.39
CA ALA A 71 -1.92 -5.32 2.02
C ALA A 71 -2.59 -6.68 2.30
N LEU A 72 -2.46 -7.65 1.38
CA LEU A 72 -2.90 -9.02 1.61
C LEU A 72 -2.17 -9.65 2.80
N GLY A 73 -0.85 -9.48 2.90
CA GLY A 73 -0.06 -9.95 4.02
C GLY A 73 -0.54 -9.35 5.35
N LEU A 74 -0.74 -8.04 5.40
CA LEU A 74 -1.32 -7.40 6.59
C LEU A 74 -2.71 -7.96 6.94
N TYR A 75 -3.62 -8.07 5.97
CA TYR A 75 -4.99 -8.50 6.22
C TYR A 75 -5.09 -9.99 6.58
N LEU A 76 -4.25 -10.86 6.01
CA LEU A 76 -4.24 -12.30 6.34
C LEU A 76 -3.53 -12.61 7.66
N LEU A 77 -2.46 -11.87 7.99
CA LEU A 77 -1.71 -12.10 9.23
C LEU A 77 -2.34 -11.39 10.43
N THR A 78 -3.35 -10.53 10.24
CA THR A 78 -4.10 -9.93 11.35
C THR A 78 -4.90 -11.04 12.05
N PRO A 79 -4.49 -11.46 13.27
CA PRO A 79 -4.94 -12.71 13.88
C PRO A 79 -6.38 -12.65 14.43
N GLU A 80 -6.98 -11.46 14.47
CA GLU A 80 -8.33 -11.26 15.00
C GLU A 80 -9.44 -11.57 13.99
N ASN A 81 -9.13 -11.70 12.70
CA ASN A 81 -10.15 -11.93 11.68
C ASN A 81 -9.57 -12.75 10.53
N TYR A 82 -9.88 -14.05 10.51
CA TYR A 82 -9.56 -14.98 9.42
C TYR A 82 -10.33 -14.56 8.16
N LEU A 83 -9.77 -13.59 7.42
CA LEU A 83 -10.22 -13.23 6.08
C LEU A 83 -9.62 -14.22 5.09
N THR A 84 -10.47 -14.75 4.21
CA THR A 84 -9.99 -15.53 3.08
C THR A 84 -9.30 -14.60 2.07
N MET A 85 -8.24 -15.03 1.37
CA MET A 85 -7.51 -14.21 0.37
C MET A 85 -8.46 -13.47 -0.60
N ARG A 86 -9.57 -14.12 -0.98
CA ARG A 86 -10.57 -13.58 -1.90
C ARG A 86 -11.39 -12.41 -1.33
N GLN A 87 -11.58 -12.37 0.00
CA GLN A 87 -12.27 -11.27 0.70
C GLN A 87 -11.33 -10.09 1.02
N ALA A 88 -10.02 -10.33 1.09
CA ALA A 88 -9.02 -9.31 1.37
C ALA A 88 -8.54 -8.55 0.11
N LEU A 89 -8.72 -9.16 -1.08
CA LEU A 89 -8.38 -8.56 -2.38
C LEU A 89 -8.97 -7.16 -2.63
N PRO A 90 -10.29 -6.89 -2.43
CA PRO A 90 -10.87 -5.59 -2.76
C PRO A 90 -10.27 -4.44 -1.93
N GLY A 91 -10.04 -4.64 -0.64
CA GLY A 91 -9.36 -3.67 0.21
C GLY A 91 -7.88 -3.49 -0.14
N ALA A 92 -7.19 -4.56 -0.54
CA ALA A 92 -5.81 -4.50 -1.00
C ALA A 92 -5.67 -3.68 -2.30
N ILE A 93 -6.61 -3.84 -3.23
CA ILE A 93 -6.66 -3.06 -4.47
C ILE A 93 -6.95 -1.58 -4.16
N LEU A 94 -7.91 -1.30 -3.27
CA LEU A 94 -8.23 0.07 -2.86
C LEU A 94 -7.01 0.75 -2.23
N PHE A 95 -6.30 0.04 -1.35
CA PHE A 95 -5.05 0.52 -0.76
C PHE A 95 -4.00 0.82 -1.83
N ALA A 96 -3.71 -0.12 -2.72
CA ALA A 96 -2.68 0.04 -3.75
C ALA A 96 -2.99 1.22 -4.70
N VAL A 97 -4.23 1.34 -5.17
CA VAL A 97 -4.66 2.42 -6.06
C VAL A 97 -4.60 3.78 -5.35
N GLY A 98 -5.15 3.85 -4.13
CA GLY A 98 -5.11 5.08 -3.34
C GLY A 98 -3.69 5.51 -3.01
N TRP A 99 -2.81 4.56 -2.67
CA TRP A 99 -1.43 4.84 -2.32
C TRP A 99 -0.63 5.34 -3.53
N LEU A 100 -0.83 4.75 -4.70
CA LEU A 100 -0.25 5.23 -5.96
C LEU A 100 -0.71 6.65 -6.28
N ALA A 101 -2.00 6.94 -6.15
CA ALA A 101 -2.55 8.28 -6.37
C ALA A 101 -1.93 9.32 -5.42
N VAL A 102 -1.83 9.00 -4.13
CA VAL A 102 -1.20 9.87 -3.12
C VAL A 102 0.28 10.09 -3.43
N THR A 103 1.02 9.04 -3.82
CA THR A 103 2.44 9.13 -4.15
C THR A 103 2.69 9.96 -5.42
N LYS A 104 1.86 9.82 -6.45
CA LYS A 104 1.93 10.66 -7.66
C LYS A 104 1.56 12.11 -7.38
N LEU A 105 0.57 12.36 -6.53
CA LEU A 105 0.23 13.71 -6.09
C LEU A 105 1.37 14.36 -5.30
N PHE A 106 2.04 13.58 -4.44
CA PHE A 106 3.23 14.01 -3.70
C PHE A 106 4.37 14.41 -4.65
N GLN A 107 4.65 13.59 -5.67
CA GLN A 107 5.67 13.87 -6.68
C GLN A 107 5.40 15.21 -7.40
N LEU A 108 4.16 15.45 -7.83
CA LEU A 108 3.77 16.71 -8.47
C LEU A 108 3.89 17.91 -7.52
N TYR A 109 3.53 17.73 -6.24
CA TYR A 109 3.62 18.77 -5.23
C TYR A 109 5.08 19.19 -5.00
N VAL A 110 5.97 18.22 -4.75
CA VAL A 110 7.40 18.50 -4.53
C VAL A 110 8.04 19.18 -5.75
N ALA A 111 7.72 18.72 -6.97
CA ALA A 111 8.25 19.32 -8.20
C ALA A 111 7.87 20.81 -8.39
N LYS A 112 6.74 21.27 -7.83
CA LYS A 112 6.33 22.68 -7.90
C LYS A 112 6.99 23.56 -6.84
N TYR A 113 7.38 23.00 -5.70
CA TYR A 113 7.91 23.74 -4.55
C TYR A 113 9.45 23.84 -4.52
N ASP A 114 10.15 23.17 -5.43
CA ASP A 114 11.62 23.16 -5.52
C ASP A 114 12.26 24.55 -5.77
N ARG A 115 11.44 25.55 -6.11
CA ARG A 115 11.88 26.92 -6.43
C ARG A 115 11.78 27.92 -5.27
N TYR A 116 11.31 27.50 -4.10
CA TYR A 116 11.19 28.37 -2.92
C TYR A 116 12.38 28.24 -1.96
N ASN A 117 12.67 29.35 -1.27
CA ASN A 117 13.82 29.58 -0.40
C ASN A 117 14.24 28.34 0.46
N PRO A 118 15.52 27.92 0.44
CA PRO A 118 15.98 26.66 1.05
C PRO A 118 15.75 26.55 2.57
N THR A 119 15.63 27.67 3.27
CA THR A 119 15.42 27.70 4.73
C THR A 119 14.10 27.08 5.18
N TYR A 120 13.04 27.19 4.37
CA TYR A 120 11.72 26.62 4.71
C TYR A 120 11.50 25.21 4.15
N HIS A 121 12.44 24.70 3.36
CA HIS A 121 12.33 23.42 2.67
C HIS A 121 12.33 22.24 3.67
N ALA A 122 13.16 22.30 4.71
CA ALA A 122 13.20 21.27 5.75
C ALA A 122 11.90 21.19 6.57
N LEU A 123 11.25 22.33 6.83
CA LEU A 123 9.96 22.35 7.54
C LEU A 123 8.83 21.83 6.65
N ALA A 124 8.82 22.25 5.38
CA ALA A 124 7.85 21.77 4.40
C ALA A 124 7.98 20.25 4.18
N SER A 125 9.19 19.72 4.03
CA SER A 125 9.41 18.28 3.79
C SER A 125 8.89 17.40 4.93
N ILE A 126 9.06 17.82 6.19
CA ILE A 126 8.51 17.11 7.36
C ILE A 126 6.98 17.10 7.32
N ILE A 127 6.34 18.24 7.07
CA ILE A 127 4.87 18.34 7.04
C ILE A 127 4.30 17.45 5.92
N ILE A 128 4.93 17.46 4.74
CA ILE A 128 4.47 16.64 3.61
C ILE A 128 4.69 15.14 3.91
N LEU A 129 5.83 14.77 4.52
CA LEU A 129 6.09 13.39 4.95
C LEU A 129 5.05 12.90 5.96
N LEU A 130 4.72 13.73 6.96
CA LEU A 130 3.68 13.42 7.94
C LEU A 130 2.30 13.29 7.29
N THR A 131 1.99 14.15 6.33
CA THR A 131 0.73 14.08 5.56
C THR A 131 0.66 12.79 4.74
N TRP A 132 1.78 12.41 4.11
CA TRP A 132 1.88 11.18 3.33
C TRP A 132 1.72 9.92 4.20
N MET A 133 2.37 9.89 5.37
CA MET A 133 2.17 8.86 6.39
C MET A 133 0.71 8.78 6.85
N TYR A 134 0.11 9.93 7.15
CA TYR A 134 -1.29 10.01 7.57
C TYR A 134 -2.24 9.42 6.51
N LEU A 135 -2.06 9.79 5.25
CA LEU A 135 -2.87 9.27 4.14
C LEU A 135 -2.66 7.76 3.95
N THR A 136 -1.43 7.27 4.09
CA THR A 136 -1.12 5.83 4.02
C THR A 136 -1.88 5.06 5.10
N CYS A 137 -1.85 5.54 6.34
CA CYS A 137 -2.62 4.94 7.44
C CYS A 137 -4.12 4.96 7.18
N LEU A 138 -4.65 6.07 6.65
CA LEU A 138 -6.06 6.23 6.32
C LEU A 138 -6.49 5.24 5.23
N LEU A 139 -5.66 5.03 4.20
CA LEU A 139 -5.91 4.07 3.13
C LEU A 139 -5.92 2.61 3.64
N LEU A 140 -4.97 2.26 4.53
CA LEU A 140 -4.94 0.93 5.16
C LEU A 140 -6.21 0.67 5.97
N LEU A 141 -6.64 1.66 6.74
CA LEU A 141 -7.85 1.59 7.56
C LEU A 141 -9.11 1.47 6.68
N LEU A 142 -9.20 2.26 5.61
CA LEU A 142 -10.31 2.18 4.66
C LEU A 142 -10.38 0.81 3.98
N GLY A 143 -9.25 0.27 3.50
CA GLY A 143 -9.20 -1.06 2.90
C GLY A 143 -9.63 -2.14 3.90
N GLY A 144 -9.22 -2.02 5.16
CA GLY A 144 -9.64 -2.93 6.23
C GLY A 144 -11.14 -2.85 6.53
N LYS A 145 -11.70 -1.63 6.60
CA LYS A 145 -13.16 -1.43 6.78
C LYS A 145 -13.96 -1.97 5.61
N LEU A 146 -13.50 -1.77 4.37
CA LEU A 146 -14.16 -2.32 3.19
C LEU A 146 -14.21 -3.85 3.25
N ASN A 147 -13.10 -4.48 3.60
CA ASN A 147 -13.04 -5.94 3.75
C ASN A 147 -13.99 -6.44 4.85
N ALA A 148 -14.10 -5.71 5.95
CA ALA A 148 -15.02 -6.05 7.05
C ALA A 148 -16.50 -5.93 6.66
N ILE A 149 -16.87 -4.91 5.87
CA ILE A 149 -18.24 -4.73 5.37
C ILE A 149 -18.61 -5.88 4.42
N LEU A 150 -17.72 -6.20 3.47
CA LEU A 150 -17.98 -7.23 2.48
C LEU A 150 -18.17 -8.62 3.11
N ARG A 151 -17.45 -8.89 4.21
CA ARG A 151 -17.65 -10.11 5.01
C ARG A 151 -19.04 -10.15 5.66
N ARG A 152 -19.48 -9.04 6.26
CA ARG A 152 -20.80 -8.98 6.92
C ARG A 152 -21.95 -9.23 5.94
N GLU A 153 -21.83 -8.71 4.71
CA GLU A 153 -22.83 -8.97 3.67
C GLU A 153 -22.86 -10.44 3.24
N GLN A 154 -21.69 -11.07 3.08
CA GLN A 154 -21.61 -12.50 2.75
C GLN A 154 -22.17 -13.40 3.86
N ASP A 155 -21.84 -13.12 5.13
CA ASP A 155 -22.36 -13.87 6.27
C ASP A 155 -23.88 -13.75 6.38
N GLY A 156 -24.43 -12.55 6.16
CA GLY A 156 -25.88 -12.30 6.14
C GLY A 156 -26.60 -13.01 4.97
N ALA A 157 -25.99 -13.06 3.79
CA ALA A 157 -26.53 -13.76 2.63
C ALA A 157 -26.64 -15.29 2.85
N ILE A 158 -25.67 -15.89 3.55
CA ILE A 158 -25.67 -17.32 3.89
C ILE A 158 -26.76 -17.63 4.95
N GLN A 159 -26.97 -16.75 5.94
CA GLN A 159 -28.04 -16.94 6.92
C GLN A 159 -29.44 -16.85 6.28
N ASN A 160 -29.64 -15.93 5.33
CA ASN A 160 -30.92 -15.76 4.64
C ASN A 160 -31.28 -16.95 3.72
N THR A 161 -30.29 -17.61 3.10
CA THR A 161 -30.54 -18.83 2.30
C THR A 161 -30.75 -20.07 3.15
N ALA A 162 -30.11 -20.16 4.33
CA ALA A 162 -30.32 -21.26 5.27
C ALA A 162 -31.67 -21.21 6.02
N SER A 163 -32.30 -20.03 6.09
CA SER A 163 -33.61 -19.80 6.74
C SER A 163 -34.78 -19.78 5.76
N ALA A 164 -34.54 -19.95 4.46
CA ALA A 164 -35.60 -20.11 3.47
C ALA A 164 -36.33 -21.46 3.68
N PRO A 165 -37.68 -21.49 3.74
CA PRO A 165 -38.42 -22.74 3.88
C PRO A 165 -38.12 -23.67 2.70
N GLN A 166 -37.81 -24.94 2.98
CA GLN A 166 -37.74 -25.96 1.93
C GLN A 166 -39.08 -26.00 1.17
N PRO A 167 -39.08 -25.94 -0.17
CA PRO A 167 -40.30 -26.07 -0.94
C PRO A 167 -40.88 -27.47 -0.69
N ALA A 168 -42.13 -27.50 -0.23
CA ALA A 168 -42.91 -28.71 0.07
C ALA A 168 -43.26 -29.51 -1.19
#